data_AF-A0A7Y4QLG9-F1
#
_entry.id   AF-A0A7Y4QLG9-F1
#
_cell.length_a   1.000
_cell.length_b   1.000
_cell.length_c   1.000
_cell.angle_alpha   90.00
_cell.angle_beta   90.00
_cell.angle_gamma   90.00
#
_symmetry.space_group_name_H-M   'P 1'
#
loop_
_entity.id
_entity.type
_entity.pdbx_description
1 polymer ?
#
loop_
_entity_poly.entity_id
_entity_poly.type
_entity_poly.pdbx_seq_one_letter_code
_entity_poly.pdbx_strand_id
1 'polypeptide(L)'
;MPKVRIVLRILALTIVAFLAWVALQPPPGRPNVSIKLLGYTNDTSGIRLAMIAVTNQSDSKIVVYMPRILIQSPADPRGFAYYDSHNLTQWHSELGAGESGSFTIPQPTNQSLWKLSFYVYNDFGVPQILKRFAAGRRMPYEIASEWIGSDK
;
A
#
# COMPACT_ATOMS: atom_id res chain seq x y z
N MET A 1 44.03 26.99 -14.18
CA MET A 1 43.92 26.89 -12.71
C MET A 1 43.78 25.41 -12.28
N PRO A 2 44.88 24.76 -11.87
CA PRO A 2 44.87 23.34 -11.48
C PRO A 2 44.00 23.07 -10.23
N LYS A 3 43.92 24.03 -9.30
CA LYS A 3 43.11 23.94 -8.08
C LYS A 3 41.61 23.77 -8.38
N VAL A 4 41.08 24.47 -9.39
CA VAL A 4 39.66 24.37 -9.80
C VAL A 4 39.35 22.97 -10.37
N ARG A 5 40.27 22.38 -11.15
CA ARG A 5 40.11 21.01 -11.67
C ARG A 5 40.13 19.97 -10.56
N ILE A 6 40.92 20.17 -9.51
CA ILE A 6 40.97 19.29 -8.34
C ILE A 6 39.65 19.37 -7.57
N VAL A 7 39.13 20.58 -7.30
CA VAL A 7 37.85 20.77 -6.61
C VAL A 7 36.69 20.12 -7.37
N LEU A 8 36.62 20.31 -8.70
CA LEU A 8 35.60 19.69 -9.53
C LEU A 8 35.65 18.15 -9.51
N ARG A 9 36.86 17.58 -9.51
CA ARG A 9 37.04 16.12 -9.40
C ARG A 9 36.59 15.58 -8.04
N ILE A 10 36.93 16.27 -6.96
CA ILE A 10 36.49 15.89 -5.62
C ILE A 10 34.96 15.94 -5.55
N LEU A 11 34.34 17.03 -6.01
CA LEU A 11 32.89 17.18 -6.01
C LEU A 11 32.21 16.04 -6.81
N ALA A 12 32.71 15.74 -8.01
CA ALA A 12 32.19 14.66 -8.83
C ALA A 12 32.30 13.29 -8.13
N LEU A 13 33.45 13.00 -7.51
CA LEU A 13 33.64 11.75 -6.76
C LEU A 13 32.71 11.66 -5.54
N THR A 14 32.51 12.77 -4.81
CA THR A 14 31.57 12.81 -3.67
C THR A 14 30.14 12.54 -4.12
N ILE A 15 29.70 13.12 -5.24
CA ILE A 15 28.37 12.88 -5.79
C ILE A 15 28.23 11.40 -6.21
N VAL A 16 29.21 10.84 -6.92
CA VAL A 16 29.18 9.43 -7.35
C VAL A 16 29.16 8.49 -6.14
N ALA A 17 29.99 8.74 -5.13
CA ALA A 17 30.01 7.94 -3.91
C ALA A 17 28.67 8.03 -3.14
N PHE A 18 28.07 9.21 -3.08
CA PHE A 18 26.75 9.40 -2.46
C PHE A 18 25.65 8.65 -3.22
N LEU A 19 25.62 8.75 -4.55
CA LEU A 19 24.67 8.02 -5.38
C LEU A 19 24.84 6.50 -5.26
N ALA A 20 26.08 6.01 -5.26
CA ALA A 20 26.39 4.60 -5.06
C ALA A 20 25.95 4.11 -3.67
N TRP A 21 26.22 4.89 -2.63
CA TRP A 21 25.77 4.59 -1.26
C TRP A 21 24.24 4.48 -1.18
N VAL A 22 23.52 5.46 -1.74
CA VAL A 22 22.05 5.46 -1.77
C VAL A 22 21.52 4.27 -2.57
N ALA A 23 22.12 3.92 -3.71
CA ALA A 23 21.69 2.81 -4.54
C ALA A 23 21.93 1.44 -3.88
N LEU A 24 23.01 1.29 -3.10
CA LEU A 24 23.40 0.04 -2.44
C LEU A 24 22.71 -0.20 -1.10
N GLN A 25 22.03 0.80 -0.53
CA GLN A 25 21.25 0.58 0.68
C GLN A 25 20.16 -0.48 0.45
N PRO A 26 19.92 -1.36 1.44
CA PRO A 26 18.94 -2.43 1.31
C PRO A 26 17.54 -1.90 0.98
N PRO A 27 16.68 -2.76 0.39
CA PRO A 27 15.26 -2.49 0.35
C PRO A 27 14.71 -2.10 1.72
N PRO A 28 13.82 -1.10 1.84
CA PRO A 28 12.98 -1.05 3.02
C PRO A 28 12.15 -2.35 3.05
N GLY A 29 11.96 -2.89 4.26
CA GLY A 29 11.22 -4.13 4.49
C GLY A 29 9.78 -4.05 3.99
N ARG A 30 9.09 -5.20 4.03
CA ARG A 30 7.63 -5.25 3.85
C ARG A 30 6.99 -4.33 4.90
N PRO A 31 6.15 -3.35 4.50
CA PRO A 31 5.45 -2.51 5.44
C PRO A 31 4.57 -3.33 6.39
N ASN A 32 4.59 -2.99 7.67
CA ASN A 32 3.66 -3.51 8.66
C ASN A 32 2.38 -2.66 8.62
N VAL A 33 1.26 -3.30 8.30
CA VAL A 33 -0.04 -2.65 8.13
C VAL A 33 -1.11 -3.51 8.79
N SER A 34 -1.97 -2.89 9.59
CA SER A 34 -3.15 -3.56 10.14
C SER A 34 -4.42 -3.14 9.41
N ILE A 35 -5.35 -4.09 9.31
CA ILE A 35 -6.67 -3.89 8.69
C ILE A 35 -7.70 -4.22 9.77
N LYS A 36 -8.66 -3.33 9.97
CA LYS A 36 -9.72 -3.53 10.96
C LYS A 36 -11.09 -3.17 10.39
N LEU A 37 -12.05 -4.08 10.57
CA LEU A 37 -13.47 -3.76 10.42
C LEU A 37 -13.90 -2.90 11.60
N LEU A 38 -14.28 -1.65 11.32
CA LEU A 38 -14.80 -0.73 12.33
C LEU A 38 -16.26 -1.00 12.66
N GLY A 39 -17.00 -1.57 11.71
CA GLY A 39 -18.41 -1.89 11.84
C GLY A 39 -19.17 -1.65 10.54
N TYR A 40 -20.48 -1.45 10.67
CA TYR A 40 -21.37 -1.18 9.56
C TYR A 40 -22.09 0.14 9.77
N THR A 41 -22.26 0.89 8.69
CA THR A 41 -23.07 2.11 8.62
C THR A 41 -24.06 2.00 7.47
N ASN A 42 -24.93 3.00 7.28
CA ASN A 42 -25.81 3.10 6.12
C ASN A 42 -25.49 4.36 5.33
N ASP A 43 -25.60 4.31 4.00
CA ASP A 43 -25.59 5.52 3.18
C ASP A 43 -26.91 6.29 3.27
N THR A 44 -27.01 7.41 2.55
CA THR A 44 -28.22 8.26 2.52
C THR A 44 -29.45 7.55 1.94
N SER A 45 -29.25 6.47 1.19
CA SER A 45 -30.30 5.64 0.60
C SER A 45 -30.67 4.45 1.47
N GLY A 46 -30.03 4.29 2.65
CA GLY A 46 -30.23 3.17 3.57
C GLY A 46 -29.41 1.91 3.22
N ILE A 47 -28.48 1.99 2.28
CA ILE A 47 -27.64 0.85 1.88
C ILE A 47 -26.55 0.62 2.92
N ARG A 48 -26.45 -0.63 3.41
CA ARG A 48 -25.45 -1.01 4.42
C ARG A 48 -24.03 -0.99 3.84
N LEU A 49 -23.14 -0.23 4.45
CA LEU A 49 -21.73 -0.11 4.10
C LEU A 49 -20.88 -0.71 5.23
N ALA A 50 -19.82 -1.46 4.89
CA ALA A 50 -18.82 -1.86 5.88
C ALA A 50 -17.72 -0.78 5.96
N MET A 51 -17.37 -0.34 7.16
CA MET A 51 -16.30 0.65 7.38
C MET A 51 -15.00 -0.05 7.73
N ILE A 52 -13.95 0.22 6.96
CA ILE A 52 -12.63 -0.36 7.16
C ILE A 52 -11.64 0.73 7.55
N ALA A 53 -10.79 0.43 8.53
CA ALA A 53 -9.59 1.18 8.83
C ALA A 53 -8.35 0.40 8.39
N VAL A 54 -7.42 1.11 7.78
CA VAL A 54 -6.08 0.66 7.47
C VAL A 54 -5.10 1.52 8.25
N THR A 55 -4.28 0.90 9.11
CA THR A 55 -3.33 1.62 9.98
C THR A 55 -1.90 1.24 9.60
N ASN A 56 -1.05 2.24 9.43
CA ASN A 56 0.37 2.05 9.25
C ASN A 56 1.05 1.77 10.59
N GLN A 57 1.55 0.54 10.77
CA GLN A 57 2.31 0.12 11.96
C GLN A 57 3.82 0.12 11.69
N SER A 58 4.26 0.69 10.57
CA SER A 58 5.66 0.86 10.22
C SER A 58 6.18 2.21 10.71
N ASP A 59 7.49 2.29 10.93
CA ASP A 59 8.17 3.54 11.33
C ASP A 59 8.35 4.54 10.16
N SER A 60 8.01 4.12 8.93
CA SER A 60 8.10 4.94 7.72
C SER A 60 6.74 5.18 7.11
N LYS A 61 6.62 6.31 6.41
CA LYS A 61 5.43 6.63 5.62
C LYS A 61 5.20 5.60 4.52
N ILE A 62 3.93 5.24 4.30
CA ILE A 62 3.50 4.28 3.29
C ILE A 62 2.44 4.91 2.39
N VAL A 63 2.26 4.32 1.23
CA VAL A 63 1.11 4.58 0.36
C VAL A 63 0.32 3.29 0.22
N VAL A 64 -0.96 3.37 0.51
CA VAL A 64 -1.95 2.30 0.35
C VAL A 64 -2.86 2.65 -0.82
N TYR A 65 -3.12 1.70 -1.71
CA TYR A 65 -3.90 1.97 -2.91
C TYR A 65 -4.55 0.71 -3.49
N MET A 66 -5.54 0.93 -4.35
CA MET A 66 -6.28 -0.11 -5.09
C MET A 66 -6.84 -1.21 -4.16
N PRO A 67 -7.72 -0.86 -3.20
CA PRO A 67 -8.42 -1.89 -2.46
C PRO A 67 -9.32 -2.68 -3.40
N ARG A 68 -9.24 -4.00 -3.25
CA ARG A 68 -9.97 -5.01 -4.00
C ARG A 68 -10.68 -5.90 -3.03
N ILE A 69 -11.91 -6.27 -3.38
CA ILE A 69 -12.69 -7.20 -2.57
C ILE A 69 -12.61 -8.56 -3.24
N LEU A 70 -12.34 -9.58 -2.44
CA LEU A 70 -12.39 -10.95 -2.89
C LEU A 70 -13.54 -11.64 -2.17
N ILE A 71 -14.45 -12.21 -2.94
CA ILE A 71 -15.58 -13.00 -2.45
C ILE A 71 -15.28 -14.47 -2.66
N GLN A 72 -15.83 -15.34 -1.82
CA GLN A 72 -15.71 -16.78 -2.02
C GLN A 72 -16.32 -17.17 -3.37
N SER A 73 -15.60 -17.98 -4.16
CA SER A 73 -16.09 -18.41 -5.47
C SER A 73 -17.31 -19.34 -5.31
N PRO A 74 -18.41 -19.10 -6.02
CA PRO A 74 -19.55 -20.03 -6.02
C PRO A 74 -19.21 -21.39 -6.62
N ALA A 75 -18.22 -21.43 -7.53
CA ALA A 75 -17.83 -22.64 -8.27
C ALA A 75 -16.72 -23.44 -7.57
N ASP A 76 -16.00 -22.85 -6.62
CA ASP A 76 -14.92 -23.50 -5.88
C ASP A 76 -14.90 -22.99 -4.43
N PRO A 77 -15.21 -23.83 -3.43
CA PRO A 77 -15.19 -23.45 -2.02
C PRO A 77 -13.83 -22.93 -1.52
N ARG A 78 -12.72 -23.28 -2.20
CA ARG A 78 -11.37 -22.80 -1.91
C ARG A 78 -10.93 -21.65 -2.82
N GLY A 79 -11.69 -21.40 -3.89
CA GLY A 79 -11.45 -20.34 -4.84
C GLY A 79 -12.01 -19.00 -4.38
N PHE A 80 -11.53 -17.94 -5.02
CA PHE A 80 -12.04 -16.58 -4.80
C PHE A 80 -12.30 -15.92 -6.15
N ALA A 81 -13.28 -15.01 -6.17
CA ALA A 81 -13.53 -14.11 -7.29
C ALA A 81 -13.27 -12.68 -6.85
N TYR A 82 -12.71 -11.87 -7.74
CA TYR A 82 -12.59 -10.43 -7.51
C TYR A 82 -13.96 -9.79 -7.72
N TYR A 83 -14.42 -9.05 -6.73
CA TYR A 83 -15.52 -8.14 -6.92
C TYR A 83 -14.96 -6.78 -7.34
N ASP A 84 -15.23 -6.40 -8.58
CA ASP A 84 -14.79 -5.13 -9.12
C ASP A 84 -15.82 -4.04 -8.79
N SER A 85 -15.47 -3.18 -7.85
CA SER A 85 -16.19 -1.93 -7.61
C SER A 85 -15.29 -0.79 -8.04
N HIS A 86 -15.66 -0.13 -9.14
CA HIS A 86 -14.89 0.97 -9.73
C HIS A 86 -14.62 2.11 -8.74
N ASN A 87 -15.51 2.32 -7.76
CA ASN A 87 -15.35 3.38 -6.76
C ASN A 87 -14.34 3.00 -5.67
N LEU A 88 -14.22 1.72 -5.32
CA LEU A 88 -13.26 1.25 -4.34
C LEU A 88 -11.85 1.26 -4.89
N THR A 89 -11.66 0.82 -6.13
CA THR A 89 -10.33 0.72 -6.74
C THR A 89 -9.61 2.06 -6.88
N GLN A 90 -10.34 3.18 -6.76
CA GLN A 90 -9.81 4.54 -6.75
C GLN A 90 -9.30 5.01 -5.38
N TRP A 91 -9.65 4.34 -4.29
CA TRP A 91 -9.19 4.78 -2.97
C TRP A 91 -7.67 4.63 -2.85
N HIS A 92 -7.03 5.73 -2.45
CA HIS A 92 -5.60 5.81 -2.17
C HIS A 92 -5.38 6.67 -0.93
N SER A 93 -4.37 6.34 -0.13
CA SER A 93 -4.04 7.10 1.06
C SER A 93 -2.54 7.03 1.34
N GLU A 94 -1.97 8.18 1.70
CA GLU A 94 -0.62 8.28 2.23
C GLU A 94 -0.72 8.30 3.75
N LEU A 95 -0.05 7.36 4.42
CA LEU A 95 -0.14 7.19 5.87
C LEU A 95 1.24 7.32 6.49
N GLY A 96 1.42 8.33 7.34
CA GLY A 96 2.57 8.47 8.24
C GLY A 96 2.65 7.32 9.26
N ALA A 97 3.72 7.30 10.05
CA ALA A 97 3.88 6.28 11.09
C ALA A 97 2.76 6.40 12.13
N GLY A 98 2.04 5.30 12.39
CA GLY A 98 0.90 5.26 13.31
C GLY A 98 -0.41 5.84 12.76
N GLU A 99 -0.41 6.43 11.57
CA GLU A 99 -1.62 7.01 10.98
C GLU A 99 -2.57 5.96 10.42
N SER A 100 -3.85 6.32 10.36
CA SER A 100 -4.93 5.45 9.87
C SER A 100 -5.75 6.15 8.79
N GLY A 101 -6.02 5.44 7.70
CA GLY A 101 -7.00 5.83 6.69
C GLY A 101 -8.22 4.93 6.76
N SER A 102 -9.38 5.43 6.35
CA SER A 102 -10.61 4.64 6.31
C SER A 102 -11.37 4.79 5.01
N PHE A 103 -12.08 3.75 4.63
CA PHE A 103 -13.00 3.76 3.50
C PHE A 103 -14.17 2.80 3.72
N THR A 104 -15.19 2.95 2.89
CA THR A 104 -16.41 2.16 2.95
C THR A 104 -16.50 1.15 1.82
N ILE A 105 -17.00 -0.05 2.13
CA ILE A 105 -17.27 -1.13 1.19
C ILE A 105 -18.79 -1.24 0.97
N PRO A 106 -19.29 -1.13 -0.27
CA PRO A 106 -20.72 -1.15 -0.57
C PRO A 106 -21.30 -2.56 -0.65
N GLN A 107 -22.61 -2.67 -0.48
CA GLN A 107 -23.35 -3.89 -0.82
C GLN A 107 -23.27 -4.25 -2.31
N PRO A 108 -23.45 -5.53 -2.69
CA PRO A 108 -23.76 -6.68 -1.82
C PRO A 108 -22.51 -7.36 -1.22
N THR A 109 -21.32 -6.80 -1.45
CA THR A 109 -20.05 -7.49 -1.15
C THR A 109 -19.81 -7.79 0.32
N ASN A 110 -20.49 -7.08 1.21
CA ASN A 110 -20.41 -7.26 2.65
C ASN A 110 -21.44 -8.24 3.23
N GLN A 111 -22.17 -8.97 2.38
CA GLN A 111 -23.26 -9.89 2.76
C GLN A 111 -22.87 -11.38 2.77
N SER A 112 -21.77 -11.78 2.13
CA SER A 112 -21.26 -13.15 2.09
C SER A 112 -19.87 -13.24 2.73
N LEU A 113 -19.18 -14.38 2.67
CA LEU A 113 -17.79 -14.46 3.14
C LEU A 113 -16.89 -13.67 2.16
N TRP A 114 -16.26 -12.59 2.63
CA TRP A 114 -15.43 -11.71 1.80
C TRP A 114 -14.11 -11.35 2.50
N LYS A 115 -13.10 -10.97 1.73
CA LYS A 115 -11.82 -10.45 2.24
C LYS A 115 -11.41 -9.22 1.43
N LEU A 116 -10.54 -8.42 2.01
CA LEU A 116 -9.96 -7.25 1.38
C LEU A 116 -8.53 -7.58 0.94
N SER A 117 -8.11 -7.12 -0.24
CA SER A 117 -6.69 -6.97 -0.56
C SER A 117 -6.39 -5.57 -1.06
N PHE A 118 -5.18 -5.09 -0.81
CA PHE A 118 -4.70 -3.82 -1.35
C PHE A 118 -3.19 -3.87 -1.53
N TYR A 119 -2.68 -2.91 -2.28
CA TYR A 119 -1.26 -2.75 -2.49
C TYR A 119 -0.68 -1.70 -1.55
N VAL A 120 0.52 -1.98 -1.05
CA VAL A 120 1.27 -1.07 -0.19
C VAL A 120 2.71 -0.96 -0.69
N TYR A 121 3.23 0.25 -0.70
CA TYR A 121 4.68 0.47 -0.79
C TYR A 121 5.12 1.55 0.18
N ASN A 122 6.39 1.49 0.58
CA ASN A 122 7.02 2.55 1.37
C ASN A 122 7.17 3.81 0.50
N ASP A 123 6.71 4.95 1.01
CA ASP A 123 6.63 6.24 0.30
C ASP A 123 8.00 6.77 -0.18
N PHE A 124 7.96 7.63 -1.19
CA PHE A 124 9.02 8.13 -2.07
C PHE A 124 9.84 9.30 -1.49
N GLY A 125 10.73 9.02 -0.55
CA GLY A 125 11.89 9.89 -0.42
C GLY A 125 12.69 9.93 -1.74
N VAL A 126 13.41 11.02 -2.00
CA VAL A 126 14.41 11.12 -3.09
C VAL A 126 15.30 9.85 -3.18
N PRO A 127 15.72 9.22 -2.06
CA PRO A 127 16.43 7.95 -2.09
C PRO A 127 15.67 6.78 -2.75
N GLN A 128 14.36 6.64 -2.52
CA GLN A 128 13.58 5.56 -3.16
C GLN A 128 13.32 5.82 -4.64
N ILE A 129 13.20 7.09 -5.05
CA ILE A 129 13.11 7.45 -6.47
C ILE A 129 14.39 7.02 -7.19
N LEU A 130 15.55 7.40 -6.65
CA LEU A 130 16.86 6.99 -7.19
C LEU A 130 17.00 5.47 -7.27
N LYS A 131 16.57 4.74 -6.22
CA LYS A 131 16.55 3.27 -6.23
C LYS A 131 15.65 2.68 -7.32
N ARG A 132 14.48 3.26 -7.60
CA ARG A 132 13.60 2.78 -8.69
C ARG A 132 14.24 2.93 -10.07
N PHE A 133 14.99 4.01 -10.29
CA PHE A 133 15.73 4.21 -11.52
C PHE A 133 16.93 3.26 -11.64
N ALA A 134 17.66 3.03 -10.53
CA ALA A 134 18.88 2.21 -10.55
C ALA A 134 18.64 0.70 -10.47
N ALA A 135 17.64 0.25 -9.70
CA ALA A 135 17.41 -1.17 -9.37
C ALA A 135 16.12 -1.75 -9.94
N GLY A 136 15.42 -1.00 -10.81
CA GLY A 136 14.13 -1.39 -11.40
C GLY A 136 12.93 -1.12 -10.49
N ARG A 137 11.72 -1.22 -11.07
CA ARG A 137 10.46 -1.02 -10.33
C ARG A 137 10.31 -2.12 -9.28
N ARG A 138 10.36 -1.78 -8.00
CA ARG A 138 9.86 -2.70 -6.97
C ARG A 138 8.36 -2.85 -7.11
N MET A 139 7.91 -4.10 -7.19
CA MET A 139 6.50 -4.41 -7.13
C MET A 139 5.95 -4.04 -5.74
N PRO A 140 4.74 -3.48 -5.66
CA PRO A 140 4.09 -3.24 -4.39
C PRO A 140 3.91 -4.55 -3.61
N TYR A 141 3.83 -4.44 -2.28
CA TYR A 141 3.41 -5.56 -1.44
C TYR A 141 1.90 -5.65 -1.47
N GLU A 142 1.37 -6.82 -1.83
CA GLU A 142 -0.04 -7.11 -1.58
C GLU A 142 -0.23 -7.46 -0.10
N ILE A 143 -1.17 -6.78 0.53
CA ILE A 143 -1.64 -7.08 1.88
C ILE A 143 -3.09 -7.53 1.72
N ALA A 144 -3.46 -8.63 2.36
CA ALA A 144 -4.82 -9.13 2.40
C ALA A 144 -5.28 -9.25 3.85
N SER A 145 -6.57 -8.98 4.09
CA SER A 145 -7.21 -9.29 5.36
C SER A 145 -7.53 -10.78 5.43
N GLU A 146 -7.81 -11.24 6.65
CA GLU A 146 -8.56 -12.47 6.87
C GLU A 146 -9.97 -12.37 6.27
N TRP A 147 -10.65 -13.51 6.17
CA TRP A 147 -12.06 -13.56 5.79
C TRP A 147 -12.93 -12.88 6.85
N ILE A 148 -13.83 -12.03 6.38
CA ILE A 148 -14.79 -11.24 7.16
C ILE A 148 -16.19 -11.79 6.85
N GLY A 149 -16.99 -12.00 7.90
CA GLY A 149 -18.35 -12.54 7.77
C GLY A 149 -18.49 -14.03 8.08
N SER A 150 -17.54 -14.66 8.77
CA SER A 150 -17.64 -16.07 9.21
C SER A 150 -18.36 -16.25 10.55
N ASP A 151 -19.11 -15.26 11.04
CA ASP A 151 -19.91 -15.42 12.25
C ASP A 151 -21.20 -16.18 11.91
N LYS A 152 -21.12 -17.51 11.98
CA LYS A 152 -22.24 -18.35 12.40
C LYS A 152 -22.16 -18.53 13.91
#